data_AF-A0A8S3AW56-F1
#
_entry.id   AF-A0A8S3AW56-F1
#
_cell.length_a   1.000
_cell.length_b   1.000
_cell.length_c   1.000
_cell.angle_alpha   90.00
_cell.angle_beta   90.00
_cell.angle_gamma   90.00
#
_symmetry.space_group_name_H-M   'P 1'
#
loop_
_entity.id
_entity.type
_entity.pdbx_description
1 polymer ?
#
loop_
_entity_poly.entity_id
_entity_poly.type
_entity_poly.pdbx_seq_one_letter_code
_entity_poly.pdbx_strand_id
1 'polypeptide(L)' 'TNNELLRIVKNNFDLRPGIITRDLNLKTPIYKKTACYGHFGRPEFPWEQVKELEL' A
#
# COMPACT_ATOMS: atom_id res chain seq x y z
N THR A 1 2.56 18.20 -13.10
CA THR A 1 2.06 19.10 -12.03
C THR A 1 1.46 18.27 -10.90
N ASN A 2 1.32 18.82 -9.70
CA ASN A 2 0.72 18.10 -8.57
C ASN A 2 -0.70 17.58 -8.88
N ASN A 3 -1.46 18.30 -9.70
CA ASN A 3 -2.82 17.89 -10.11
C ASN A 3 -2.83 16.66 -11.00
N GLU A 4 -1.84 16.52 -11.90
CA GLU A 4 -1.70 15.34 -12.75
C GLU A 4 -1.33 14.10 -11.92
N LEU A 5 -0.39 14.23 -10.98
CA LEU A 5 -0.04 13.16 -10.05
C LEU A 5 -1.24 12.74 -9.20
N LEU A 6 -2.01 13.71 -8.69
CA LEU A 6 -3.22 13.41 -7.92
C LEU A 6 -4.26 12.64 -8.76
N ARG A 7 -4.40 12.98 -10.05
CA ARG A 7 -5.29 12.24 -10.96
C ARG A 7 -4.83 10.79 -11.13
N ILE A 8 -3.53 10.58 -11.36
CA ILE A 8 -2.95 9.23 -11.46
C ILE A 8 -3.20 8.44 -10.17
N VAL A 9 -2.98 9.03 -9.00
CA VAL A 9 -3.24 8.38 -7.71
C VAL A 9 -4.72 7.98 -7.59
N LYS A 10 -5.66 8.87 -7.90
CA LYS A 10 -7.09 8.57 -7.81
C LYS A 10 -7.55 7.48 -8.78
N ASN A 11 -6.92 7.38 -9.95
CA ASN A 11 -7.24 6.35 -10.94
C ASN A 11 -6.69 4.98 -10.54
N ASN A 12 -5.56 4.94 -9.81
CA ASN A 12 -4.86 3.70 -9.49
C ASN A 12 -5.11 3.18 -8.08
N PHE A 13 -5.54 4.01 -7.12
CA PHE A 13 -5.66 3.61 -5.71
C PHE A 13 -7.04 3.92 -5.16
N ASP A 14 -7.72 2.89 -4.63
CA ASP A 14 -8.92 3.05 -3.82
C ASP A 14 -8.52 3.03 -2.34
N LEU A 15 -8.48 4.22 -1.75
CA LEU A 15 -7.97 4.42 -0.38
C LEU A 15 -9.05 4.21 0.70
N ARG A 16 -10.19 3.58 0.38
CA ARG A 16 -11.19 3.21 1.39
C ARG A 16 -10.62 2.09 2.29
N PRO A 17 -10.83 2.13 3.62
CA PRO A 17 -10.22 1.17 4.56
C PRO A 17 -10.47 -0.32 4.22
N GLY A 18 -11.68 -0.64 3.75
CA GLY A 18 -12.03 -2.00 3.36
C GLY A 18 -11.28 -2.49 2.11
N ILE A 19 -10.97 -1.58 1.19
CA ILE A 19 -10.19 -1.89 -0.02
C ILE A 19 -8.71 -1.98 0.31
N ILE A 20 -8.17 -1.06 1.12
CA ILE A 20 -6.80 -1.15 1.64
C ILE A 20 -6.56 -2.48 2.36
N THR A 21 -7.51 -2.89 3.22
CA THR A 21 -7.43 -4.17 3.94
C THR A 21 -7.36 -5.36 2.99
N ARG A 22 -8.13 -5.33 1.90
CA ARG A 22 -8.13 -6.36 0.87
C ARG A 22 -6.83 -6.35 0.08
N ASP A 23 -6.45 -5.20 -0.48
CA ASP A 23 -5.33 -5.06 -1.41
C ASP A 23 -3.99 -5.32 -0.70
N LEU A 24 -3.86 -4.94 0.58
CA LEU A 24 -2.68 -5.20 1.40
C LEU A 24 -2.82 -6.43 2.32
N ASN A 25 -3.87 -7.25 2.16
CA ASN A 25 -4.10 -8.46 2.95
C ASN A 25 -3.92 -8.29 4.48
N LEU A 26 -4.46 -7.19 5.03
CA LEU A 26 -4.15 -6.75 6.40
C LEU A 26 -4.78 -7.61 7.50
N LYS A 27 -5.67 -8.56 7.18
CA LYS A 27 -6.22 -9.48 8.19
C LYS A 27 -5.26 -10.60 8.58
N THR A 28 -4.12 -10.71 7.90
CA THR A 28 -3.09 -11.72 8.19
C THR A 28 -2.33 -11.36 9.48
N PRO A 29 -2.02 -12.33 10.36
CA PRO A 29 -1.29 -12.07 11.61
C PRO A 29 0.22 -11.80 11.39
N ILE A 30 0.55 -10.71 10.68
CA ILE A 30 1.94 -10.31 10.35
C ILE A 30 2.50 -9.20 11.27
N TYR A 31 1.66 -8.57 12.09
CA TYR A 31 2.01 -7.35 12.82
C TYR A 31 3.14 -7.50 13.86
N LYS A 32 3.34 -8.69 14.43
CA LYS A 32 4.47 -8.91 15.35
C LYS A 32 5.82 -8.66 14.65
N LYS A 33 5.92 -9.00 13.36
CA LYS A 33 7.15 -8.78 12.57
C LYS A 33 7.42 -7.31 12.32
N THR A 34 6.39 -6.45 12.27
CA THR A 34 6.54 -5.01 12.02
C THR A 34 6.99 -4.22 13.25
N ALA A 35 6.80 -4.79 14.46
CA ALA A 35 7.00 -4.09 15.74
C ALA A 35 8.47 -3.77 16.10
N CYS A 36 9.44 -4.28 15.33
CA CYS A 36 10.86 -3.99 15.51
C CYS A 36 11.52 -3.73 14.17
N TYR A 37 12.57 -2.90 14.17
CA TYR A 37 13.34 -2.51 12.99
C TYR A 37 12.54 -1.81 11.88
N GLY A 38 11.40 -1.19 12.24
CA GLY A 38 10.58 -0.38 11.34
C GLY A 38 9.53 -1.17 10.54
N HIS A 39 8.46 -0.47 10.13
CA HIS A 39 7.34 -1.04 9.37
C HIS A 39 7.61 -1.07 7.85
N PHE A 40 8.52 -0.23 7.37
CA PHE A 40 8.79 0.00 5.96
C PHE A 40 10.18 -0.47 5.54
N GLY A 41 10.41 -0.61 4.24
CA GLY A 41 11.69 -0.98 3.63
C GLY A 41 12.00 -2.48 3.63
N ARG A 42 11.07 -3.33 4.06
CA ARG A 42 11.23 -4.79 4.05
C ARG A 42 10.34 -5.45 2.99
N PRO A 43 10.91 -6.13 1.98
CA PRO A 43 10.17 -6.63 0.82
C PRO A 43 9.17 -7.75 1.14
N GLU A 44 9.13 -8.25 2.38
CA GLU A 44 8.14 -9.25 2.81
C GLU A 44 6.74 -8.67 3.03
N PHE A 45 6.58 -7.35 3.10
CA PHE A 45 5.30 -6.71 3.35
C PHE A 45 4.59 -6.26 2.07
N PRO A 46 3.25 -6.36 2.04
CA PRO A 46 2.48 -6.06 0.84
C PRO A 46 2.54 -4.59 0.42
N TRP A 47 2.70 -3.65 1.36
CA TRP A 47 2.83 -2.23 1.05
C TRP A 47 4.20 -1.84 0.48
N GLU A 48 5.18 -2.74 0.52
CA GLU A 48 6.49 -2.54 -0.10
C GLU A 48 6.52 -3.06 -1.55
N GLN A 49 5.46 -3.77 -1.99
CA GLN A 49 5.36 -4.23 -3.37
C GLN A 49 4.88 -3.07 -4.25
N VAL A 50 5.71 -2.64 -5.20
CA VAL A 50 5.38 -1.55 -6.11
C VAL A 50 4.24 -1.97 -7.02
N LYS A 51 3.17 -1.17 -7.02
CA LYS A 51 2.06 -1.31 -7.95
C LYS A 51 2.41 -0.64 -9.28
N GLU A 52 2.23 -1.36 -10.38
CA GLU A 52 2.27 -0.78 -11.73
C GLU A 52 1.10 0.19 -11.92
N LEU A 53 1.38 1.38 -12.47
CA LEU A 53 0.41 2.47 -12.60
C LEU A 53 -0.05 2.64 -14.05
N GLU A 54 -1.34 2.87 -14.23
CA GLU A 54 -1.93 3.40 -15.46
C GLU A 54 -1.80 4.93 -15.46
N LEU A 55 -1.15 5.51 -16.49
CA LEU A 55 -0.82 6.94 -16.59
C LEU A 55 -1.82 7.75 -17.42
#